data_AF-A0A961NDZ4-F1
#
_entry.id   AF-A0A961NDZ4-F1
#
_cell.length_a   1.000
_cell.length_b   1.000
_cell.length_c   1.000
_cell.angle_alpha   90.00
_cell.angle_beta   90.00
_cell.angle_gamma   90.00
#
_symmetry.space_group_name_H-M   'P 1'
#
loop_
_entity.id
_entity.type
_entity.pdbx_description
1 polymer ?
#
loop_
_entity_poly.entity_id
_entity_poly.type
_entity_poly.pdbx_seq_one_letter_code
_entity_poly.pdbx_strand_id
1 'polypeptide(L)'
;MTDQSPNDLFRASSFMQGHNAAYLEQLYAQYANDPKAVDAAWAEFFRALGDAELDVKAEARGPSWARSDWPPVPGDELTAALTGEWPEPAEVKAAGAKIAAKAAETGATPSDEQIQRAVLDSVRALMLIRAYRIRG
;
A
#
# COMPACT_ATOMS: atom_id res chain seq x y z
N MET A 1 53.29 12.55 -28.70
CA MET A 1 52.69 11.64 -27.71
C MET A 1 51.81 12.49 -26.82
N THR A 2 50.54 12.67 -27.18
CA THR A 2 49.58 13.43 -26.36
C THR A 2 48.87 12.43 -25.47
N ASP A 3 49.25 12.41 -24.18
CA ASP A 3 48.58 11.64 -23.14
C ASP A 3 47.10 12.06 -23.06
N GLN A 4 46.21 11.16 -23.50
CA GLN A 4 44.74 11.34 -23.44
C GLN A 4 44.16 10.98 -22.05
N SER A 5 44.99 11.01 -21.01
CA SER A 5 44.66 10.60 -19.63
C SER A 5 43.34 11.16 -19.06
N PRO A 6 42.98 12.45 -19.26
CA PRO A 6 41.70 12.98 -18.76
C PRO A 6 40.47 12.53 -19.57
N ASN A 7 40.65 12.25 -20.86
CA ASN A 7 39.54 11.90 -21.76
C ASN A 7 39.11 10.44 -21.57
N ASP A 8 40.03 9.56 -21.18
CA ASP A 8 39.71 8.15 -20.96
C ASP A 8 38.77 7.95 -19.77
N LEU A 9 38.98 8.70 -18.68
CA LEU A 9 38.05 8.72 -17.53
C LEU A 9 36.69 9.33 -17.90
N PHE A 10 36.69 10.39 -18.72
CA PHE A 10 35.46 11.00 -19.20
C PHE A 10 34.67 10.06 -20.11
N ARG A 11 35.35 9.33 -21.00
CA ARG A 11 34.74 8.30 -21.86
C ARG A 11 34.21 7.13 -21.02
N ALA A 12 34.99 6.68 -20.03
CA ALA A 12 34.60 5.59 -19.15
C ALA A 12 33.39 5.93 -18.26
N SER A 13 33.18 7.19 -17.88
CA SER A 13 32.05 7.64 -17.03
C SER A 13 30.92 8.32 -17.81
N SER A 14 31.10 8.55 -19.12
CA SER A 14 30.12 9.25 -19.97
C SER A 14 28.73 8.59 -19.95
N PHE A 15 28.68 7.27 -19.76
CA PHE A 15 27.42 6.54 -19.68
C PHE A 15 26.62 6.86 -18.41
N MET A 16 27.24 7.39 -17.35
CA MET A 16 26.60 7.75 -16.08
C MET A 16 25.97 9.14 -16.07
N GLN A 17 25.99 9.86 -17.20
CA GLN A 17 25.32 11.15 -17.31
C GLN A 17 23.82 10.98 -17.13
N GLY A 18 23.17 11.89 -16.39
CA GLY A 18 21.79 11.74 -15.91
C GLY A 18 20.72 11.45 -16.99
N HIS A 19 21.01 11.70 -18.27
CA HIS A 19 20.15 11.29 -19.38
C HIS A 19 19.99 9.76 -19.50
N ASN A 20 21.01 8.99 -19.10
CA ASN A 20 21.00 7.53 -19.13
C ASN A 20 20.54 6.89 -17.81
N ALA A 21 20.15 7.70 -16.81
CA ALA A 21 19.82 7.19 -15.47
C ALA A 21 18.72 6.12 -15.51
N ALA A 22 17.63 6.37 -16.23
CA ALA A 22 16.53 5.40 -16.35
C ALA A 22 16.97 4.09 -17.04
N TYR A 23 17.90 4.15 -17.99
CA TYR A 23 18.45 2.96 -18.64
C TYR A 23 19.33 2.16 -17.68
N LEU A 24 20.18 2.84 -16.91
CA LEU A 24 21.04 2.21 -15.91
C LEU A 24 20.23 1.58 -14.78
N GLU A 25 19.15 2.24 -14.32
CA GLU A 25 18.22 1.69 -13.33
C GLU A 25 17.57 0.39 -13.83
N GLN A 26 17.08 0.38 -15.07
CA GLN A 26 16.49 -0.83 -15.67
C GLN A 26 17.51 -1.96 -15.84
N LEU A 27 18.74 -1.62 -16.24
CA LEU A 27 19.82 -2.59 -16.41
C LEU A 27 20.27 -3.16 -15.05
N TYR A 28 20.31 -2.32 -14.02
CA TYR A 28 20.62 -2.73 -12.67
C TYR A 28 19.52 -3.60 -12.06
N ALA A 29 18.26 -3.27 -12.29
CA ALA A 29 17.13 -4.10 -11.89
C ALA A 29 17.16 -5.50 -12.56
N GLN A 30 17.62 -5.59 -13.81
CA GLN A 30 17.84 -6.88 -14.48
C GLN A 30 18.98 -7.66 -13.82
N TYR A 31 20.12 -7.02 -13.55
CA TYR A 31 21.24 -7.63 -12.83
C TYR A 31 20.85 -8.13 -11.43
N ALA A 32 20.04 -7.36 -10.71
CA ALA A 32 19.53 -7.72 -9.38
C ALA A 32 18.69 -9.00 -9.36
N ASN A 33 17.95 -9.26 -10.44
CA ASN A 33 17.11 -10.43 -10.60
C ASN A 33 17.91 -11.63 -11.11
N ASP A 34 18.76 -11.42 -12.13
CA ASP A 34 19.67 -12.43 -12.66
C ASP A 34 20.99 -11.77 -13.09
N PRO A 35 22.10 -12.01 -12.36
CA PRO A 35 23.41 -11.49 -12.71
C PRO A 35 23.92 -11.90 -14.10
N LYS A 36 23.38 -12.98 -14.69
CA LYS A 36 23.73 -13.46 -16.04
C LYS A 36 22.90 -12.82 -17.15
N ALA A 37 21.86 -12.05 -16.81
CA ALA A 37 21.01 -11.38 -17.79
C ALA A 37 21.66 -10.12 -18.37
N VAL A 38 22.76 -9.64 -17.78
CA VAL A 38 23.54 -8.49 -18.26
C VAL A 38 24.91 -8.94 -18.77
N ASP A 39 25.52 -8.10 -19.61
CA ASP A 39 26.86 -8.36 -20.12
C ASP A 39 27.92 -8.39 -18.99
N ALA A 40 29.03 -9.09 -19.22
CA ALA A 40 30.09 -9.30 -18.24
C ALA A 40 30.65 -7.99 -17.68
N ALA A 41 30.84 -6.97 -18.53
CA ALA A 41 31.32 -5.66 -18.09
C ALA A 41 30.36 -4.97 -17.10
N TRP A 42 29.05 -5.12 -17.31
CA TRP A 42 28.02 -4.60 -16.41
C TRP A 42 27.93 -5.39 -15.11
N ALA A 43 28.01 -6.72 -15.19
CA ALA A 43 28.03 -7.57 -14.01
C ALA A 43 29.23 -7.26 -13.11
N GLU A 44 30.42 -7.06 -13.69
CA GLU A 44 31.60 -6.67 -12.92
C GLU A 44 31.48 -5.27 -12.30
N PHE A 45 30.93 -4.31 -13.05
CA PHE A 45 30.68 -2.96 -12.56
C PHE A 45 29.72 -2.96 -11.35
N PHE A 46 28.58 -3.64 -11.47
CA PHE A 46 27.59 -3.72 -10.39
C PHE A 46 28.08 -4.54 -9.20
N ARG A 47 28.88 -5.59 -9.43
CA ARG A 47 29.56 -6.33 -8.36
C ARG A 47 30.56 -5.45 -7.61
N ALA A 48 31.28 -4.56 -8.31
CA ALA A 48 32.23 -3.65 -7.70
C ALA A 48 31.56 -2.55 -6.85
N LEU A 49 30.27 -2.29 -7.04
CA LEU A 49 29.50 -1.33 -6.24
C LEU A 49 29.32 -1.80 -4.79
N GLY A 50 29.35 -3.12 -4.55
CA GLY A 50 29.36 -3.70 -3.20
C GLY A 50 28.02 -3.65 -2.46
N ASP A 51 26.93 -3.31 -3.15
CA ASP A 51 25.59 -3.30 -2.56
C ASP A 51 25.18 -4.71 -2.11
N ALA A 52 24.55 -4.80 -0.94
CA ALA A 52 24.00 -6.05 -0.48
C ALA A 52 22.88 -6.49 -1.43
N GLU A 53 22.90 -7.75 -1.88
CA GLU A 53 21.94 -8.30 -2.85
C GLU A 53 20.45 -8.04 -2.47
N LEU A 54 20.17 -7.94 -1.16
CA LEU A 54 18.84 -7.64 -0.63
C LEU A 54 18.43 -6.18 -0.86
N ASP A 55 19.35 -5.23 -0.70
CA ASP A 55 19.08 -3.80 -0.89
C ASP A 55 18.83 -3.50 -2.37
N VAL A 56 19.61 -4.12 -3.25
CA VAL A 56 19.43 -4.01 -4.71
C VAL A 56 18.05 -4.51 -5.15
N LYS A 57 17.61 -5.65 -4.60
CA LYS A 57 16.27 -6.19 -4.89
C LYS A 57 15.15 -5.33 -4.32
N ALA A 58 15.38 -4.62 -3.21
CA ALA A 58 14.42 -3.70 -2.62
C ALA A 58 14.27 -2.44 -3.49
N GLU A 59 15.38 -1.84 -3.93
CA GLU A 59 15.37 -0.68 -4.84
C GLU A 59 14.75 -1.02 -6.20
N ALA A 60 15.04 -2.21 -6.75
CA ALA A 60 14.47 -2.67 -8.01
C ALA A 60 12.93 -2.89 -7.96
N ARG A 61 12.35 -3.13 -6.78
CA ARG A 61 10.88 -3.22 -6.60
C ARG A 61 10.20 -1.86 -6.67
N GLY A 62 10.98 -0.78 -6.64
CA GLY A 62 10.50 0.58 -6.64
C GLY A 62 10.02 1.05 -5.25
N PRO A 63 9.76 2.34 -5.13
CA PRO A 63 9.43 2.95 -3.85
C PRO A 63 8.06 2.50 -3.35
N SER A 64 7.93 2.32 -2.04
CA SER A 64 6.67 1.90 -1.41
C SER A 64 5.51 2.88 -1.64
N TRP A 65 5.78 4.15 -1.92
CA TRP A 65 4.78 5.17 -2.21
C TRP A 65 4.24 5.13 -3.65
N ALA A 66 4.87 4.38 -4.56
CA ALA A 66 4.38 4.19 -5.93
C ALA A 66 3.31 3.09 -6.04
N ARG A 67 2.92 2.47 -4.93
CA ARG A 67 1.84 1.48 -4.89
C ARG A 67 0.50 2.12 -5.24
N SER A 68 -0.36 1.39 -5.95
CA SER A 68 -1.69 1.86 -6.35
C SER A 68 -2.67 2.02 -5.17
N ASP A 69 -2.41 1.34 -4.06
CA ASP A 69 -3.19 1.40 -2.83
C ASP A 69 -2.57 2.34 -1.78
N TRP A 70 -1.60 3.17 -2.19
CA TRP A 70 -0.99 4.18 -1.35
C TRP A 70 -1.65 5.56 -1.55
N PRO A 71 -1.90 6.35 -0.50
CA PRO A 71 -1.67 6.02 0.91
C PRO A 71 -2.77 5.10 1.48
N PRO A 72 -2.43 4.13 2.34
CA PRO A 72 -3.42 3.32 3.03
C PRO A 72 -4.23 4.22 3.97
N VAL A 73 -5.55 4.28 3.76
CA VAL A 73 -6.46 5.01 4.65
C VAL A 73 -6.91 4.04 5.75
N PRO A 74 -6.54 4.25 7.02
CA PRO A 74 -6.99 3.40 8.09
C PRO A 74 -8.51 3.55 8.25
N GLY A 75 -9.25 2.46 8.05
CA GLY A 75 -10.69 2.39 8.28
C GLY A 75 -11.05 1.76 9.62
N ASP A 76 -10.10 1.74 10.56
CA ASP A 76 -10.26 1.12 11.87
C ASP A 76 -11.03 2.02 12.84
N GLU A 77 -11.53 1.41 13.92
CA GLU A 77 -12.40 2.09 14.87
C GLU A 77 -11.70 3.24 15.60
N LEU A 78 -10.39 3.11 15.88
CA LEU A 78 -9.61 4.12 16.59
C LEU A 78 -9.41 5.35 15.72
N THR A 79 -9.06 5.17 14.44
CA THR A 79 -8.95 6.28 13.49
C THR A 79 -10.28 7.00 13.34
N ALA A 80 -11.38 6.26 13.16
CA ALA A 80 -12.71 6.85 13.05
C ALA A 80 -13.14 7.62 14.31
N ALA A 81 -12.74 7.16 15.50
CA ALA A 81 -12.99 7.87 16.75
C ALA A 81 -12.23 9.20 16.85
N LEU A 82 -11.00 9.27 16.31
CA LEU A 82 -10.17 10.48 16.31
C LEU A 82 -10.56 11.48 15.22
N THR A 83 -10.90 11.01 14.02
CA THR A 83 -11.23 11.88 12.86
C THR A 83 -12.71 12.25 12.77
N GLY A 84 -13.59 11.48 13.39
CA GLY A 84 -15.05 11.59 13.21
C GLY A 84 -15.54 11.07 11.86
N GLU A 85 -14.63 10.60 10.99
CA GLU A 85 -14.94 9.96 9.72
C GLU A 85 -15.26 8.49 9.95
N TRP A 86 -16.49 8.23 10.38
CA TRP A 86 -16.98 6.87 10.49
C TRP A 86 -17.26 6.31 9.10
N PRO A 87 -16.78 5.10 8.77
CA PRO A 87 -17.14 4.46 7.52
C PRO A 87 -18.66 4.42 7.41
N GLU A 88 -19.18 4.80 6.23
CA GLU A 88 -20.59 4.63 5.85
C GLU A 88 -21.02 3.26 6.34
N PRO A 89 -21.99 3.14 7.26
CA PRO A 89 -22.24 1.86 7.87
C PRO A 89 -22.90 1.00 6.79
N ALA A 90 -22.10 0.17 6.12
CA ALA A 90 -22.57 -0.94 5.31
C ALA A 90 -23.59 -1.78 6.12
N GLU A 91 -23.45 -1.74 7.45
CA GLU A 91 -24.37 -2.28 8.42
C GLU A 91 -25.77 -1.67 8.37
N VAL A 92 -26.01 -0.38 8.06
CA VAL A 92 -27.39 0.17 8.03
C VAL A 92 -28.21 -0.46 6.90
N LYS A 93 -27.61 -0.62 5.71
CA LYS A 93 -28.30 -1.22 4.57
C LYS A 93 -28.58 -2.72 4.79
N ALA A 94 -27.69 -3.41 5.50
CA ALA A 94 -27.83 -4.84 5.80
C ALA A 94 -28.53 -5.15 7.14
N ALA A 95 -28.75 -4.15 8.01
CA ALA A 95 -29.24 -4.34 9.37
C ALA A 95 -30.62 -4.99 9.38
N GLY A 96 -31.54 -4.53 8.52
CA GLY A 96 -32.89 -5.11 8.42
C GLY A 96 -32.85 -6.59 8.07
N ALA A 97 -32.01 -6.99 7.10
CA ALA A 97 -31.84 -8.39 6.72
C ALA A 97 -31.21 -9.23 7.84
N LYS A 98 -30.21 -8.68 8.55
CA LYS A 98 -29.57 -9.36 9.70
C LYS A 98 -30.56 -9.54 10.86
N ILE A 99 -31.39 -8.54 11.14
CA ILE A 99 -32.42 -8.59 12.19
C ILE A 99 -33.49 -9.62 11.83
N ALA A 100 -33.97 -9.63 10.59
CA ALA A 100 -34.94 -10.62 10.11
C ALA A 100 -34.38 -12.05 10.19
N ALA A 101 -33.13 -12.26 9.77
CA ALA A 101 -32.46 -13.56 9.88
C ALA A 101 -32.34 -14.03 11.34
N LYS A 102 -31.93 -13.14 12.25
CA LYS A 102 -31.82 -13.45 13.69
C LYS A 102 -33.18 -13.69 14.36
N ALA A 103 -34.23 -12.99 13.92
CA ALA A 103 -35.59 -13.23 14.39
C ALA A 103 -36.11 -14.60 13.95
N ALA A 104 -35.82 -15.00 12.70
CA ALA A 104 -36.17 -16.34 12.20
C ALA A 104 -35.46 -17.47 12.98
N GLU A 105 -34.19 -17.29 13.34
CA GLU A 105 -33.45 -18.24 14.20
C GLU A 105 -34.08 -18.39 15.60
N THR A 106 -34.73 -17.34 16.10
CA THR A 106 -35.39 -17.32 17.42
C THR A 106 -36.88 -17.65 17.37
N GLY A 107 -37.41 -18.01 16.19
CA GLY A 107 -38.82 -18.33 15.98
C GLY A 107 -39.76 -17.11 16.03
N ALA A 108 -39.21 -15.90 16.02
CA ALA A 108 -39.98 -14.66 15.99
C ALA A 108 -40.25 -14.21 14.54
N THR A 109 -41.48 -13.83 14.25
CA THR A 109 -41.88 -13.21 12.96
C THR A 109 -42.22 -11.73 13.20
N PRO A 110 -41.20 -10.85 13.30
CA PRO A 110 -41.44 -9.43 13.51
C PRO A 110 -42.07 -8.80 12.26
N SER A 111 -42.93 -7.81 12.48
CA SER A 111 -43.46 -6.99 11.40
C SER A 111 -42.40 -6.03 10.85
N ASP A 112 -42.59 -5.53 9.63
CA ASP A 112 -41.67 -4.57 9.00
C ASP A 112 -41.45 -3.31 9.86
N GLU A 113 -42.49 -2.83 10.56
CA GLU A 113 -42.36 -1.71 11.49
C GLU A 113 -41.44 -2.03 12.69
N GLN A 114 -41.51 -3.25 13.20
CA GLN A 114 -40.64 -3.69 14.30
C GLN A 114 -39.19 -3.79 13.84
N ILE A 115 -38.96 -4.26 12.62
CA ILE A 115 -37.63 -4.29 12.01
C ILE A 115 -37.08 -2.87 11.84
N GLN A 116 -37.87 -1.94 11.30
CA GLN A 116 -37.44 -0.54 11.15
C GLN A 116 -37.09 0.11 12.50
N ARG A 117 -37.91 -0.09 13.53
CA ARG A 117 -37.62 0.41 14.88
C ARG A 117 -36.33 -0.20 15.44
N ALA A 118 -36.14 -1.50 15.29
CA ALA A 118 -34.93 -2.19 15.73
C ALA A 118 -33.67 -1.70 14.99
N VAL A 119 -33.77 -1.42 13.69
CA VAL A 119 -32.67 -0.80 12.92
C VAL A 119 -32.33 0.57 13.50
N LEU A 120 -33.32 1.44 13.72
CA LEU A 120 -33.09 2.78 14.28
C LEU A 120 -32.46 2.72 15.67
N ASP A 121 -32.92 1.81 16.53
CA ASP A 121 -32.39 1.64 17.88
C ASP A 121 -30.96 1.09 17.85
N SER A 122 -30.64 0.19 16.92
CA SER A 122 -29.27 -0.29 16.73
C SER A 122 -28.31 0.83 16.32
N VAL A 123 -28.74 1.74 15.44
CA VAL A 123 -27.94 2.91 15.03
C VAL A 123 -27.73 3.85 16.21
N ARG A 124 -28.79 4.16 16.99
CA ARG A 124 -28.67 5.01 18.18
C ARG A 124 -27.73 4.41 19.22
N ALA A 125 -27.87 3.12 19.50
CA ALA A 125 -27.00 2.41 20.43
C ALA A 125 -25.53 2.49 19.99
N LEU A 126 -25.27 2.28 18.71
CA LEU A 126 -23.94 2.39 18.12
C LEU A 126 -23.39 3.83 18.23
N MET A 127 -24.20 4.86 18.00
CA MET A 127 -23.80 6.25 18.24
C MET A 127 -23.47 6.54 19.70
N LEU A 128 -24.22 5.97 20.66
CA LEU A 128 -23.94 6.11 22.09
C LEU A 128 -22.61 5.45 22.48
N ILE A 129 -22.33 4.25 21.96
CA ILE A 129 -21.06 3.55 22.20
C ILE A 129 -19.89 4.40 21.66
N ARG A 130 -20.01 4.92 20.44
CA ARG A 130 -19.01 5.80 19.85
C ARG A 130 -18.79 7.07 20.68
N ALA A 131 -19.86 7.72 21.13
CA ALA A 131 -19.78 8.92 21.97
C ALA A 131 -19.11 8.64 23.33
N TYR A 132 -19.42 7.50 23.96
CA TYR A 132 -18.77 7.07 25.20
C TYR A 132 -17.28 6.81 24.99
N ARG A 133 -16.88 6.14 23.90
CA ARG A 133 -15.46 5.86 23.61
C ARG A 133 -14.62 7.11 23.36
N ILE A 134 -15.22 8.18 22.82
CA ILE A 134 -14.52 9.43 22.53
C ILE A 134 -14.36 10.31 23.79
N ARG A 135 -15.36 10.32 24.69
CA ARG A 135 -15.42 11.27 25.82
C ARG A 135 -15.28 10.62 27.21
N GLY A 136 -15.34 9.30 27.29
CA GLY A 136 -15.25 8.53 28.54
C GLY A 136 -13.89 8.57 29.19
#